data_AF-A0A3N7GH56-F1
#
_entry.id   AF-A0A3N7GH56-F1
#
_cell.length_a   1.000
_cell.length_b   1.000
_cell.length_c   1.000
_cell.angle_alpha   90.00
_cell.angle_beta   90.00
_cell.angle_gamma   90.00
#
_symmetry.space_group_name_H-M   'P 1'
#
loop_
_entity.id
_entity.type
_entity.pdbx_description
1 polymer ?
#
loop_
_entity_poly.entity_id
_entity_poly.type
_entity_poly.pdbx_seq_one_letter_code
_entity_poly.pdbx_strand_id
1 'polypeptide(L)'
;MAGIGHNRGPGLDPAPGRGFRAHAWAVARRELLGARLPVEVVRMQVRRARQLGLDYKTYAGVRAATGRDLVAFLYSTNALGVFRDGQPVGAAERRRIAQSAAAPHLGCAPGLAPDALAVQIGAVSAGHLPPFGDSWSAVRDRMKSWLRAQGLPGDAVLMIGETDHEREMMTAGGLAGFVTGQRFFAGAADAI
;
A
#
# COMPACT_ATOMS: atom_id res chain seq x y z
N MET A 1 -46.64 0.61 -30.02
CA MET A 1 -45.26 0.54 -30.56
C MET A 1 -44.36 1.44 -29.74
N ALA A 2 -43.43 0.88 -28.96
CA ALA A 2 -42.39 1.68 -28.29
C ALA A 2 -41.32 2.02 -29.33
N GLY A 3 -41.27 3.28 -29.77
CA GLY A 3 -40.26 3.76 -30.72
C GLY A 3 -38.86 3.75 -30.11
N ILE A 4 -37.86 3.47 -30.96
CA ILE A 4 -36.43 3.61 -30.66
C ILE A 4 -36.21 5.03 -30.11
N GLY A 5 -35.82 5.15 -28.85
CA GLY A 5 -35.56 6.45 -28.19
C GLY A 5 -36.13 6.63 -26.77
N HIS A 6 -36.95 5.70 -26.26
CA HIS A 6 -37.55 5.81 -24.91
C HIS A 6 -36.66 5.33 -23.74
N ASN A 7 -35.39 5.00 -24.02
CA ASN A 7 -34.46 4.57 -22.98
C ASN A 7 -33.93 5.84 -22.31
N ARG A 8 -34.51 6.23 -21.17
CA ARG A 8 -34.31 7.46 -20.36
C ARG A 8 -32.85 7.80 -19.98
N GLY A 9 -31.95 7.85 -20.96
CA GLY A 9 -30.51 7.87 -20.77
C GLY A 9 -29.99 6.67 -19.96
N PRO A 10 -28.67 6.50 -19.89
CA PRO A 10 -28.08 5.69 -18.84
C PRO A 10 -28.35 6.34 -17.49
N GLY A 11 -28.88 5.57 -16.53
CA GLY A 11 -29.11 6.06 -15.18
C GLY A 11 -27.81 6.63 -14.60
N LEU A 12 -27.84 7.82 -14.01
CA LEU A 12 -26.68 8.38 -13.31
C LEU A 12 -26.69 8.03 -11.82
N ASP A 13 -27.76 7.40 -11.33
CA ASP A 13 -27.93 6.99 -9.94
C ASP A 13 -26.85 5.97 -9.51
N PRO A 14 -26.41 6.01 -8.24
CA PRO A 14 -25.28 5.20 -7.75
C PRO A 14 -25.36 3.72 -8.11
N ALA A 15 -26.54 3.10 -7.97
CA ALA A 15 -26.77 1.68 -8.21
C ALA A 15 -26.97 1.29 -9.69
N PRO A 16 -27.95 1.82 -10.45
CA PRO A 16 -28.17 1.43 -11.85
C PRO A 16 -27.18 2.07 -12.84
N GLY A 17 -26.44 3.11 -12.44
CA GLY A 17 -25.57 3.90 -13.33
C GLY A 17 -24.08 3.55 -13.33
N ARG A 18 -23.64 2.62 -12.48
CA ARG A 18 -22.21 2.35 -12.26
C ARG A 18 -21.47 1.95 -13.54
N GLY A 19 -22.08 1.09 -14.36
CA GLY A 19 -21.46 0.59 -15.61
C GLY A 19 -21.21 1.70 -16.62
N PHE A 20 -22.23 2.54 -16.87
CA PHE A 20 -22.09 3.66 -17.80
C PHE A 20 -21.10 4.71 -17.29
N ARG A 21 -21.12 5.05 -16.00
CA ARG A 21 -20.13 5.98 -15.41
C ARG A 21 -18.70 5.47 -15.54
N ALA A 22 -18.47 4.18 -15.33
CA ALA A 22 -17.15 3.58 -15.50
C ALA A 22 -16.69 3.65 -16.97
N HIS A 23 -17.57 3.37 -17.93
CA HIS A 23 -17.28 3.51 -19.36
C HIS A 23 -16.97 4.96 -19.75
N ALA A 24 -17.84 5.91 -19.40
CA ALA A 24 -17.66 7.33 -19.69
C ALA A 24 -16.35 7.87 -19.08
N TRP A 25 -16.02 7.46 -17.84
CA TRP A 25 -14.74 7.80 -17.22
C TRP A 25 -13.55 7.22 -17.98
N ALA A 26 -13.62 5.96 -18.41
CA ALA A 26 -12.54 5.33 -19.17
C ALA A 26 -12.30 6.00 -20.53
N VAL A 27 -13.38 6.40 -21.23
CA VAL A 27 -13.32 7.17 -22.48
C VAL A 27 -12.70 8.54 -22.24
N ALA A 28 -13.25 9.32 -21.30
CA ALA A 28 -12.75 10.65 -20.98
C ALA A 28 -11.27 10.63 -20.55
N ARG A 29 -10.87 9.64 -19.74
CA ARG A 29 -9.48 9.47 -19.31
C ARG A 29 -8.54 9.21 -20.49
N ARG A 30 -8.96 8.36 -21.44
CA ARG A 30 -8.17 8.04 -22.63
C ARG A 30 -8.01 9.27 -23.54
N GLU A 31 -9.09 10.02 -23.73
CA GLU A 31 -9.07 11.23 -24.56
C GLU A 31 -8.23 12.36 -23.93
N LEU A 32 -8.34 12.54 -22.61
CA LEU A 32 -7.64 13.59 -21.89
C LEU A 32 -6.13 13.32 -21.75
N LEU A 33 -5.74 12.09 -21.39
CA LEU A 33 -4.34 11.75 -21.13
C LEU A 33 -3.58 11.29 -22.37
N GLY A 34 -4.28 10.93 -23.45
CA GLY A 34 -3.67 10.31 -24.63
C GLY A 34 -2.87 9.05 -24.27
N ALA A 35 -1.79 8.79 -25.01
CA ALA A 35 -0.94 7.62 -24.80
C ALA A 35 0.11 7.77 -23.68
N ARG A 36 0.36 9.00 -23.18
CA ARG A 36 1.48 9.29 -22.27
C ARG A 36 1.10 10.32 -21.21
N LEU A 37 1.54 10.09 -19.98
CA LEU A 37 1.40 11.05 -18.89
C LEU A 37 2.20 12.34 -19.18
N PRO A 38 1.64 13.53 -18.91
CA PRO A 38 2.39 14.79 -18.99
C PRO A 38 3.66 14.75 -18.13
N VAL A 39 4.74 15.39 -18.61
CA VAL A 39 6.07 15.31 -17.97
C VAL A 39 6.07 15.90 -16.56
N GLU A 40 5.25 16.91 -16.29
CA GLU A 40 5.06 17.52 -14.98
C GLU A 40 4.50 16.51 -13.97
N VAL A 41 3.53 15.70 -14.41
CA VAL A 41 2.95 14.64 -13.58
C VAL A 41 3.99 13.57 -13.27
N VAL A 42 4.79 13.19 -14.27
CA VAL A 42 5.90 12.25 -14.05
C VAL A 42 6.92 12.82 -13.06
N ARG A 43 7.32 14.09 -13.19
CA ARG A 43 8.23 14.78 -12.25
C ARG A 43 7.67 14.79 -10.83
N MET A 44 6.37 15.06 -10.66
CA MET A 44 5.70 14.98 -9.35
C MET A 44 5.74 13.56 -8.77
N GLN A 45 5.47 12.54 -9.59
CA GLN A 45 5.50 11.14 -9.17
C GLN A 45 6.92 10.68 -8.81
N VAL A 46 7.95 11.07 -9.58
CA VAL A 46 9.35 10.80 -9.26
C VAL A 46 9.75 11.46 -7.94
N ARG A 47 9.39 12.73 -7.73
CA ARG A 47 9.63 13.43 -6.46
C ARG A 47 8.95 12.71 -5.30
N ARG A 48 7.69 12.28 -5.48
CA ARG A 48 6.94 11.56 -4.45
C ARG A 48 7.53 10.18 -4.15
N ALA A 49 7.92 9.42 -5.17
CA ALA A 49 8.62 8.15 -5.01
C ALA A 49 9.90 8.30 -4.17
N ARG A 50 10.71 9.33 -4.48
CA ARG A 50 11.92 9.68 -3.70
C ARG A 50 11.60 10.03 -2.25
N GLN A 51 10.58 10.85 -2.00
CA GLN A 51 10.13 11.16 -0.64
C GLN A 51 9.72 9.90 0.14
N LEU A 52 9.13 8.93 -0.54
CA LEU A 52 8.71 7.66 0.04
C LEU A 52 9.85 6.62 0.13
N GLY A 53 11.05 6.93 -0.39
CA GLY A 53 12.17 5.98 -0.43
C GLY A 53 11.95 4.81 -1.41
N LEU A 54 11.11 4.99 -2.43
CA LEU A 54 10.79 3.99 -3.46
C LEU A 54 11.40 4.36 -4.81
N ASP A 55 11.73 3.34 -5.61
CA ASP A 55 12.00 3.54 -7.03
C ASP A 55 10.70 3.94 -7.77
N TYR A 56 10.85 4.76 -8.83
CA TYR A 56 9.70 5.27 -9.58
C TYR A 56 8.81 4.16 -10.13
N LYS A 57 9.38 3.05 -10.59
CA LYS A 57 8.64 1.94 -11.20
C LYS A 57 7.72 1.27 -10.17
N THR A 58 8.22 1.03 -8.96
CA THR A 58 7.42 0.50 -7.85
C THR A 58 6.29 1.46 -7.49
N TYR A 59 6.62 2.72 -7.27
CA TYR A 59 5.63 3.73 -6.89
C TYR A 59 4.53 3.91 -7.95
N ALA A 60 4.92 4.08 -9.21
CA ALA A 60 3.99 4.26 -10.32
C ALA A 60 3.13 3.01 -10.55
N GLY A 61 3.71 1.81 -10.39
CA GLY A 61 2.98 0.55 -10.50
C GLY A 61 1.88 0.42 -9.44
N VAL A 62 2.21 0.69 -8.17
CA VAL A 62 1.23 0.67 -7.08
C VAL A 62 0.15 1.73 -7.29
N ARG A 63 0.54 2.97 -7.60
CA ARG A 63 -0.41 4.07 -7.86
C ARG A 63 -1.32 3.80 -9.06
N ALA A 64 -0.82 3.13 -10.09
CA ALA A 64 -1.62 2.74 -11.25
C ALA A 64 -2.65 1.65 -10.90
N ALA A 65 -2.31 0.73 -10.01
CA ALA A 65 -3.20 -0.34 -9.56
C ALA A 65 -4.28 0.14 -8.58
N THR A 66 -3.93 1.02 -7.64
CA THR A 66 -4.85 1.48 -6.59
C THR A 66 -5.59 2.77 -6.95
N GLY A 67 -5.02 3.60 -7.83
CA GLY A 67 -5.51 4.95 -8.11
C GLY A 67 -5.26 5.94 -6.96
N ARG A 68 -4.58 5.52 -5.89
CA ARG A 68 -4.35 6.31 -4.67
C ARG A 68 -2.86 6.52 -4.40
N ASP A 69 -2.51 7.63 -3.76
CA ASP A 69 -1.14 7.85 -3.28
C ASP A 69 -0.87 7.05 -2.01
N LEU A 70 0.39 6.69 -1.79
CA LEU A 70 0.82 6.00 -0.57
C LEU A 70 1.00 6.99 0.57
N VAL A 71 0.44 6.65 1.74
CA VAL A 71 0.48 7.50 2.94
C VAL A 71 1.19 6.84 4.12
N ALA A 72 1.21 5.51 4.17
CA ALA A 72 1.77 4.74 5.27
C ALA A 72 2.43 3.45 4.78
N PHE A 73 3.49 3.04 5.46
CA PHE A 73 4.16 1.75 5.23
C PHE A 73 3.99 0.86 6.46
N LEU A 74 3.60 -0.40 6.23
CA LEU A 74 3.54 -1.44 7.24
C LEU A 74 4.79 -2.31 7.10
N TYR A 75 5.75 -2.14 8.00
CA TYR A 75 6.97 -2.93 8.05
C TYR A 75 6.74 -4.20 8.85
N SER A 76 7.18 -5.35 8.34
CA SER A 76 7.18 -6.58 9.12
C SER A 76 8.52 -6.81 9.81
N THR A 77 8.51 -7.51 10.94
CA THR A 77 9.76 -7.89 11.62
C THR A 77 10.63 -8.82 10.77
N ASN A 78 10.05 -9.60 9.86
CA ASN A 78 10.80 -10.41 8.89
C ASN A 78 11.58 -9.51 7.91
N ALA A 79 10.95 -8.47 7.39
CA ALA A 79 11.61 -7.49 6.51
C ALA A 79 12.71 -6.69 7.22
N LEU A 80 12.58 -6.49 8.54
CA LEU A 80 13.59 -5.85 9.38
C LEU A 80 14.71 -6.80 9.83
N GLY A 81 14.61 -8.09 9.51
CA GLY A 81 15.56 -9.12 9.96
C GLY A 81 15.56 -9.37 11.47
N VAL A 82 14.44 -9.06 12.16
CA VAL A 82 14.28 -9.23 13.61
C VAL A 82 13.49 -10.50 13.88
N PHE A 83 14.15 -11.50 14.46
CA PHE A 83 13.58 -12.84 14.66
C PHE A 83 13.54 -13.26 16.13
N ARG A 84 14.14 -12.48 17.03
CA ARG A 84 14.22 -12.79 18.46
C ARG A 84 13.86 -11.57 19.29
N ASP A 85 13.25 -11.82 20.44
CA ASP A 85 12.96 -10.76 21.39
C ASP A 85 14.27 -10.11 21.88
N GLY A 86 14.24 -8.79 22.04
CA GLY A 86 15.42 -7.98 22.37
C GLY A 86 16.44 -7.80 21.24
N GLN A 87 16.30 -8.45 20.08
CA GLN A 87 17.16 -8.18 18.92
C GLN A 87 16.90 -6.75 18.41
N PRO A 88 17.94 -5.90 18.27
CA PRO A 88 17.76 -4.55 17.77
C PRO A 88 17.49 -4.57 16.27
N VAL A 89 16.68 -3.61 15.80
CA VAL A 89 16.57 -3.29 14.37
C VAL A 89 17.93 -2.77 13.90
N GLY A 90 18.33 -3.05 12.66
CA GLY A 90 19.58 -2.52 12.13
C GLY A 90 19.56 -0.99 11.97
N ALA A 91 20.73 -0.36 12.08
CA ALA A 91 20.84 1.11 12.03
C ALA A 91 20.53 1.68 10.63
N ALA A 92 20.81 0.92 9.57
CA ALA A 92 20.52 1.33 8.20
C ALA A 92 19.01 1.32 7.93
N GLU A 93 18.31 0.31 8.42
CA GLU A 93 16.86 0.12 8.34
C GLU A 93 16.16 1.25 9.09
N ARG A 94 16.53 1.51 10.36
CA ARG A 94 16.00 2.64 11.13
C ARG A 94 16.17 3.98 10.42
N ARG A 95 17.37 4.24 9.89
CA ARG A 95 17.66 5.48 9.15
C ARG A 95 16.79 5.60 7.90
N ARG A 96 16.63 4.50 7.15
CA ARG A 96 15.80 4.51 5.94
C ARG A 96 14.32 4.74 6.25
N ILE A 97 13.80 4.13 7.31
CA ILE A 97 12.43 4.34 7.78
C ILE A 97 12.24 5.81 8.16
N ALA A 98 13.15 6.38 8.95
CA ALA A 98 13.08 7.78 9.40
C ALA A 98 13.20 8.80 8.25
N GLN A 99 13.81 8.43 7.12
CA GLN A 99 13.92 9.28 5.92
C GLN A 99 12.66 9.22 5.03
N SER A 100 11.81 8.20 5.19
CA SER A 100 10.59 8.07 4.40
C SER A 100 9.53 9.06 4.86
N ALA A 101 8.83 9.67 3.91
CA ALA A 101 7.67 10.51 4.16
C ALA A 101 6.38 9.70 4.42
N ALA A 102 6.43 8.37 4.38
CA ALA A 102 5.31 7.51 4.76
C ALA A 102 5.23 7.37 6.27
N ALA A 103 4.03 7.38 6.84
CA ALA A 103 3.83 7.05 8.25
C ALA A 103 4.27 5.58 8.50
N PRO A 104 5.23 5.32 9.40
CA PRO A 104 5.68 3.97 9.69
C PRO A 104 4.71 3.25 10.63
N HIS A 105 4.33 2.02 10.29
CA HIS A 105 3.58 1.09 11.13
C HIS A 105 4.34 -0.23 11.22
N LEU A 106 4.20 -0.96 12.32
CA LEU A 106 4.97 -2.17 12.58
C LEU A 106 4.07 -3.38 12.79
N GLY A 107 4.21 -4.40 11.94
CA GLY A 107 3.65 -5.73 12.11
C GLY A 107 4.68 -6.70 12.68
N CYS A 108 4.46 -7.19 13.89
CA CYS A 108 5.36 -8.14 14.55
C CYS A 108 4.93 -9.59 14.35
N ALA A 109 5.90 -10.46 14.07
CA ALA A 109 5.71 -11.90 14.22
C ALA A 109 5.37 -12.26 15.69
N PRO A 110 4.66 -13.37 15.93
CA PRO A 110 4.38 -13.85 17.28
C PRO A 110 5.65 -14.03 18.12
N GLY A 111 5.60 -13.66 19.40
CA GLY A 111 6.71 -13.83 20.35
C GLY A 111 7.72 -12.69 20.40
N LEU A 112 7.49 -11.60 19.65
CA LEU A 112 8.27 -10.36 19.73
C LEU A 112 7.47 -9.28 20.47
N ALA A 113 8.14 -8.39 21.20
CA ALA A 113 7.50 -7.25 21.85
C ALA A 113 7.26 -6.09 20.85
N PRO A 114 6.02 -5.85 20.38
CA PRO A 114 5.78 -4.87 19.32
C PRO A 114 6.10 -3.44 19.77
N ASP A 115 5.75 -3.08 21.00
CA ASP A 115 5.93 -1.73 21.53
C ASP A 115 7.42 -1.36 21.65
N ALA A 116 8.28 -2.30 22.06
CA ALA A 116 9.72 -2.08 22.15
C ALA A 116 10.34 -1.84 20.76
N LEU A 117 9.92 -2.60 19.75
CA LEU A 117 10.37 -2.44 18.38
C LEU A 117 9.78 -1.18 17.71
N ALA A 118 8.55 -0.81 18.08
CA ALA A 118 7.88 0.40 17.60
C ALA A 118 8.71 1.65 17.93
N VAL A 119 9.20 1.75 19.18
CA VAL A 119 10.05 2.86 19.63
C VAL A 119 11.33 2.94 18.81
N GLN A 120 11.96 1.80 18.48
CA GLN A 120 13.20 1.79 17.71
C GLN A 120 13.05 2.39 16.31
N ILE A 121 11.90 2.20 15.65
CA ILE A 121 11.67 2.69 14.28
C ILE A 121 10.77 3.94 14.22
N GLY A 122 10.31 4.44 15.38
CA GLY A 122 9.37 5.54 15.45
C GLY A 122 7.99 5.22 14.86
N ALA A 123 7.50 3.98 15.00
CA ALA A 123 6.22 3.56 14.44
C ALA A 123 5.04 4.29 15.10
N VAL A 124 4.09 4.74 14.27
CA VAL A 124 2.83 5.35 14.69
C VAL A 124 1.93 4.33 15.39
N SER A 125 1.95 3.08 14.92
CA SER A 125 1.26 1.97 15.58
C SER A 125 2.04 0.68 15.40
N ALA A 126 1.95 -0.20 16.38
CA ALA A 126 2.52 -1.53 16.33
C ALA A 126 1.52 -2.57 16.83
N GLY A 127 1.71 -3.80 16.39
CA GLY A 127 0.83 -4.90 16.75
C GLY A 127 1.30 -6.23 16.17
N HIS A 128 0.76 -7.32 16.69
CA HIS A 128 1.04 -8.64 16.17
C HIS A 128 0.33 -8.86 14.84
N LEU A 129 1.06 -9.35 13.84
CA LEU A 129 0.48 -9.87 12.61
C LEU A 129 -0.35 -11.13 12.91
N PRO A 130 -1.36 -11.43 12.09
CA PRO A 130 -2.09 -12.69 12.16
C PRO A 130 -1.13 -13.89 12.13
N PRO A 131 -1.24 -14.85 13.07
CA PRO A 131 -0.41 -16.04 13.06
C PRO A 131 -0.66 -16.88 11.80
N PHE A 132 0.27 -17.78 11.51
CA PHE A 132 0.07 -18.78 10.47
C PHE A 132 -1.09 -19.72 10.84
N GLY A 133 -1.93 -20.08 9.86
CA GLY A 133 -3.08 -20.96 10.06
C GLY A 133 -4.42 -20.27 10.35
N ASP A 134 -4.43 -18.94 10.54
CA ASP A 134 -5.68 -18.17 10.62
C ASP A 134 -6.47 -18.26 9.31
N SER A 135 -7.80 -18.27 9.41
CA SER A 135 -8.66 -18.23 8.22
C SER A 135 -8.54 -16.89 7.49
N TRP A 136 -8.74 -16.89 6.17
CA TRP A 136 -8.64 -15.68 5.36
C TRP A 136 -9.57 -14.54 5.84
N SER A 137 -10.77 -14.86 6.34
CA SER A 137 -11.68 -13.88 6.96
C SER A 137 -11.12 -13.30 8.25
N ALA A 138 -10.52 -14.13 9.12
CA ALA A 138 -9.92 -13.66 10.36
C ALA A 138 -8.72 -12.72 10.09
N VAL A 139 -7.85 -13.10 9.15
CA VAL A 139 -6.74 -12.25 8.69
C VAL A 139 -7.27 -10.91 8.18
N ARG A 140 -8.26 -10.93 7.27
CA ARG A 140 -8.88 -9.73 6.71
C ARG A 140 -9.50 -8.83 7.78
N ASP A 141 -10.28 -9.39 8.70
CA ASP A 141 -10.97 -8.60 9.72
C ASP A 141 -9.98 -7.98 10.71
N ARG A 142 -8.93 -8.72 11.08
CA ARG A 142 -7.85 -8.20 11.94
C ARG A 142 -7.08 -7.07 11.26
N MET A 143 -6.64 -7.27 10.01
CA MET A 143 -5.92 -6.25 9.24
C MET A 143 -6.79 -5.01 9.03
N LYS A 144 -8.06 -5.17 8.62
CA LYS A 144 -8.96 -4.03 8.42
C LYS A 144 -9.31 -3.31 9.72
N SER A 145 -9.46 -4.02 10.83
CA SER A 145 -9.73 -3.41 12.13
C SER A 145 -8.54 -2.56 12.59
N TRP A 146 -7.32 -3.05 12.41
CA TRP A 146 -6.11 -2.25 12.65
C TRP A 146 -6.10 -0.99 11.79
N LEU A 147 -6.23 -1.14 10.47
CA LEU A 147 -6.21 0.02 9.55
C LEU A 147 -7.27 1.07 9.90
N ARG A 148 -8.50 0.63 10.23
CA ARG A 148 -9.59 1.51 10.67
C ARG A 148 -9.25 2.26 11.96
N ALA A 149 -8.64 1.59 12.94
CA ALA A 149 -8.22 2.23 14.19
C ALA A 149 -7.18 3.34 13.96
N GLN A 150 -6.41 3.25 12.87
CA GLN A 150 -5.43 4.26 12.46
C GLN A 150 -5.96 5.26 11.43
N GLY A 151 -7.24 5.17 11.04
CA GLY A 151 -7.82 6.00 9.98
C GLY A 151 -7.21 5.77 8.60
N LEU A 152 -6.57 4.62 8.36
CA LEU A 152 -5.86 4.32 7.13
C LEU A 152 -6.75 3.58 6.13
N PRO A 153 -6.83 4.06 4.87
CA PRO A 153 -7.39 3.29 3.78
C PRO A 153 -6.34 2.28 3.29
N GLY A 154 -6.68 1.00 3.23
CA GLY A 154 -5.72 -0.07 2.90
C GLY A 154 -5.01 0.13 1.57
N ASP A 155 -5.71 0.62 0.56
CA ASP A 155 -5.19 0.94 -0.77
C ASP A 155 -4.19 2.13 -0.81
N ALA A 156 -3.92 2.75 0.33
CA ALA A 156 -2.84 3.74 0.53
C ALA A 156 -1.68 3.21 1.40
N VAL A 157 -1.73 1.94 1.84
CA VAL A 157 -0.74 1.34 2.73
C VAL A 157 0.08 0.30 1.98
N LEU A 158 1.40 0.47 1.93
CA LEU A 158 2.32 -0.48 1.34
C LEU A 158 2.88 -1.42 2.40
N MET A 159 2.84 -2.73 2.18
CA MET A 159 3.50 -3.68 3.06
C MET A 159 4.95 -3.91 2.64
N ILE A 160 5.86 -3.77 3.61
CA ILE A 160 7.26 -4.15 3.47
C ILE A 160 7.45 -5.44 4.27
N GLY A 161 7.41 -6.59 3.59
CA GLY A 161 7.48 -7.92 4.18
C GLY A 161 8.60 -8.76 3.55
N GLU A 162 8.69 -10.05 3.86
CA GLU A 162 9.67 -10.95 3.24
C GLU A 162 9.08 -12.32 2.84
N THR A 163 7.93 -12.68 3.39
CA THR A 163 7.32 -14.02 3.21
C THR A 163 6.06 -14.00 2.34
N ASP A 164 5.71 -15.16 1.78
CA ASP A 164 4.45 -15.33 1.04
C ASP A 164 3.22 -15.21 1.94
N HIS A 165 3.32 -15.63 3.20
CA HIS A 165 2.24 -15.44 4.19
C HIS A 165 1.92 -13.96 4.39
N GLU A 166 2.93 -13.10 4.46
CA GLU A 166 2.74 -11.65 4.53
C GLU A 166 2.14 -11.08 3.24
N ARG A 167 2.46 -11.65 2.07
CA ARG A 167 1.82 -11.28 0.80
C ARG A 167 0.33 -11.66 0.77
N GLU A 168 -0.03 -12.78 1.36
CA GLU A 168 -1.43 -13.18 1.54
C GLU A 168 -2.15 -12.24 2.52
N MET A 169 -1.51 -11.83 3.62
CA MET A 169 -2.06 -10.84 4.55
C MET A 169 -2.30 -9.48 3.87
N MET A 170 -1.34 -9.03 3.05
CA MET A 170 -1.45 -7.82 2.24
C MET A 170 -2.71 -7.88 1.36
N THR A 171 -2.92 -9.03 0.71
CA THR A 171 -4.10 -9.27 -0.14
C THR A 171 -5.39 -9.29 0.68
N ALA A 172 -5.42 -10.01 1.81
CA ALA A 172 -6.57 -10.11 2.70
C ALA A 172 -6.97 -8.75 3.31
N GLY A 173 -5.99 -7.95 3.70
CA GLY A 173 -6.15 -6.60 4.22
C GLY A 173 -6.57 -5.57 3.17
N GLY A 174 -6.42 -5.89 1.88
CA GLY A 174 -6.65 -4.94 0.78
C GLY A 174 -5.63 -3.81 0.79
N LEU A 175 -4.37 -4.14 1.05
CA LEU A 175 -3.26 -3.19 1.04
C LEU A 175 -2.88 -2.80 -0.39
N ALA A 176 -2.16 -1.69 -0.54
CA ALA A 176 -1.78 -1.13 -1.84
C ALA A 176 -0.81 -2.02 -2.63
N GLY A 177 0.01 -2.81 -1.92
CA GLY A 177 0.96 -3.72 -2.53
C GLY A 177 1.97 -4.29 -1.54
N PHE A 178 2.92 -5.06 -2.06
CA PHE A 178 3.96 -5.73 -1.31
C PHE A 178 5.33 -5.47 -1.95
N VAL A 179 6.30 -5.07 -1.13
CA VAL A 179 7.73 -4.97 -1.50
C VAL A 179 8.53 -5.77 -0.48
N THR A 180 9.56 -6.49 -0.95
CA THR A 180 10.42 -7.24 -0.02
C THR A 180 11.27 -6.30 0.82
N GLY A 181 11.57 -6.67 2.06
CA GLY A 181 12.53 -5.97 2.92
C GLY A 181 13.87 -5.85 2.24
N GLN A 182 14.35 -6.95 1.64
CA GLN A 182 15.58 -6.95 0.86
C GLN A 182 15.57 -5.87 -0.23
N ARG A 183 14.49 -5.74 -1.02
CA ARG A 183 14.41 -4.73 -2.09
C ARG A 183 14.28 -3.32 -1.54
N PHE A 184 13.47 -3.13 -0.49
CA PHE A 184 13.27 -1.82 0.09
C PHE A 184 14.54 -1.30 0.74
N PHE A 185 15.24 -2.11 1.55
CA PHE A 185 16.39 -1.69 2.34
C PHE A 185 17.74 -1.75 1.61
N ALA A 186 17.89 -2.55 0.54
CA ALA A 186 19.13 -2.62 -0.24
C ALA A 186 19.54 -1.30 -0.93
N GLY A 187 18.67 -0.29 -0.93
CA GLY A 187 18.89 0.93 -1.68
C GLY A 187 18.28 0.83 -3.07
N ALA A 188 17.50 1.84 -3.45
CA ALA A 188 17.28 2.09 -4.86
C ALA A 188 18.64 2.53 -5.41
N ALA A 189 19.41 1.59 -5.95
CA ALA A 189 20.43 1.90 -6.93
C ALA A 189 19.68 2.47 -8.14
N ASP A 190 19.31 3.75 -8.07
CA ASP A 190 18.90 4.50 -9.24
C ASP A 190 20.16 4.53 -10.12
N ALA A 191 20.22 3.60 -11.07
CA ALA A 191 21.12 3.69 -12.20
C ALA A 191 20.89 5.06 -12.85
N ILE A 192 22.01 5.80 -12.95
CA ILE A 192 22.16 7.06 -13.68
C ILE A 192 21.63 6.89 -15.10
#